data_AF-A0A6N6S5N2-F1
#
_entry.id   AF-A0A6N6S5N2-F1
#
_cell.length_a   1.000
_cell.length_b   1.000
_cell.length_c   1.000
_cell.angle_alpha   90.00
_cell.angle_beta   90.00
_cell.angle_gamma   90.00
#
_symmetry.space_group_name_H-M   'P 1'
#
loop_
_entity.id
_entity.type
_entity.pdbx_description
1 polymer ?
#
loop_
_entity_poly.entity_id
_entity_poly.type
_entity_poly.pdbx_seq_one_letter_code
_entity_poly.pdbx_strand_id
1 'polypeptide(L)'
;MTRDAKELGLITSGSLVEGLQMKLGPERSVEEVKAGKFVVVHGNYNQFFSLITDVRLDASSPNILVNPPSLEEELLRSVLTGTSAYATIELRPMLMLGHEDRELRPVKT
;
A
#
# COMPACT_ATOMS: atom_id res chain seq x y z
N MET A 1 -2.75 4.50 -25.01
CA MET A 1 -3.19 5.48 -23.99
C MET A 1 -2.51 5.14 -22.68
N THR A 2 -1.26 5.56 -22.51
CA THR A 2 -0.53 5.35 -21.26
C THR A 2 -0.94 6.48 -20.33
N ARG A 3 -2.02 6.28 -19.56
CA ARG A 3 -2.27 7.16 -18.42
C ARG A 3 -1.05 7.02 -17.51
N ASP A 4 -0.48 8.13 -17.06
CA ASP A 4 0.50 8.14 -15.97
C ASP A 4 -0.07 7.29 -14.82
N ALA A 5 0.38 6.04 -14.74
CA ALA A 5 0.04 5.13 -13.65
C ALA A 5 0.83 5.64 -12.46
N LYS A 6 0.28 6.67 -11.82
CA LYS A 6 0.94 7.41 -10.75
C LYS A 6 1.14 6.40 -9.62
N GLU A 7 2.39 6.01 -9.35
CA GLU A 7 2.78 5.01 -8.36
C GLU A 7 2.20 5.35 -6.99
N LEU A 8 1.42 4.43 -6.41
CA LEU A 8 0.75 4.66 -5.12
C LEU A 8 1.67 4.32 -3.94
N GLY A 9 2.52 3.31 -4.07
CA GLY A 9 3.33 2.82 -2.97
C GLY A 9 4.05 1.52 -3.31
N LEU A 10 4.68 0.92 -2.30
CA LEU A 10 5.54 -0.26 -2.42
C LEU A 10 4.94 -1.43 -1.65
N ILE A 11 4.93 -2.62 -2.25
CA ILE A 11 4.55 -3.86 -1.56
C ILE A 11 5.63 -4.23 -0.54
N THR A 12 5.24 -4.39 0.72
CA THR A 12 6.17 -4.65 1.84
C THR A 12 6.07 -6.08 2.38
N SER A 13 4.93 -6.74 2.25
CA SER A 13 4.72 -8.10 2.74
C SER A 13 3.48 -8.75 2.11
N GLY A 14 3.26 -10.03 2.42
CA GLY A 14 2.03 -10.75 2.09
C GLY A 14 2.22 -12.02 1.27
N SER A 15 1.11 -12.61 0.87
CA SER A 15 1.03 -13.81 0.05
C SER A 15 -0.20 -13.76 -0.87
N LEU A 16 -0.28 -14.67 -1.84
CA LEU A 16 -1.46 -14.76 -2.71
C LEU A 16 -2.71 -15.23 -1.93
N VAL A 17 -2.53 -15.93 -0.81
CA VAL A 17 -3.60 -16.48 0.01
C VAL A 17 -4.10 -15.45 1.03
N GLU A 18 -3.18 -14.83 1.75
CA GLU A 18 -3.51 -13.90 2.84
C GLU A 18 -3.73 -12.46 2.34
N GLY A 19 -3.32 -12.16 1.10
CA GLY A 19 -3.30 -10.81 0.55
C GLY A 19 -1.91 -10.18 0.62
N LEU A 20 -1.80 -9.01 0.01
CA LEU A 20 -0.58 -8.23 -0.07
C LEU A 20 -0.72 -6.96 0.76
N GLN A 21 0.37 -6.55 1.38
CA GLN A 21 0.44 -5.32 2.12
C GLN A 21 1.29 -4.31 1.35
N MET A 22 0.78 -3.08 1.21
CA MET A 22 1.48 -1.98 0.56
C MET A 22 1.71 -0.83 1.53
N LYS A 23 2.94 -0.34 1.63
CA LYS A 23 3.21 0.96 2.24
C LYS A 23 2.90 2.07 1.23
N LEU A 24 2.01 2.98 1.61
CA LEU A 24 1.70 4.16 0.80
C LEU A 24 2.94 5.03 0.62
N GLY A 25 3.17 5.54 -0.59
CA GLY A 25 4.26 6.46 -0.88
C GLY A 25 4.14 7.74 -0.04
N PRO A 26 5.26 8.31 0.44
CA PRO A 26 5.25 9.46 1.34
C PRO A 26 4.61 10.72 0.74
N GLU A 27 4.63 10.85 -0.59
CA GLU A 27 4.05 11.97 -1.33
C GLU A 27 2.55 11.82 -1.63
N ARG A 28 1.91 10.75 -1.11
CA ARG A 28 0.50 10.44 -1.39
C ARG A 28 -0.38 10.70 -0.19
N SER A 29 -1.52 11.34 -0.44
CA SER A 29 -2.56 11.45 0.58
C SER A 29 -3.25 10.10 0.76
N VAL A 30 -3.43 9.69 2.02
CA VAL A 30 -4.23 8.51 2.38
C VAL A 30 -5.66 8.62 1.86
N GLU A 31 -6.19 9.84 1.66
CA GLU A 31 -7.53 10.09 1.14
C GLU A 31 -7.69 9.69 -0.35
N GLU A 32 -6.58 9.52 -1.07
CA GLU A 32 -6.56 9.00 -2.45
C GLU A 32 -6.88 7.49 -2.48
N VAL A 33 -6.73 6.79 -1.35
CA VAL A 33 -6.89 5.34 -1.25
C VAL A 33 -8.16 5.00 -0.45
N LYS A 34 -9.04 4.20 -1.04
CA LYS A 34 -10.31 3.80 -0.42
C LYS A 34 -10.55 2.30 -0.56
N ALA A 35 -11.01 1.67 0.51
CA ALA A 35 -11.48 0.29 0.46
C ALA A 35 -12.58 0.13 -0.62
N GLY A 36 -12.58 -1.04 -1.26
CA GLY A 36 -13.48 -1.34 -2.38
C GLY A 36 -13.00 -0.83 -3.74
N LYS A 37 -11.90 -0.08 -3.81
CA LYS A 37 -11.27 0.32 -5.08
C LYS A 37 -10.25 -0.71 -5.54
N PHE A 38 -9.97 -0.70 -6.84
CA PHE A 38 -9.00 -1.61 -7.45
C PHE A 38 -7.69 -0.89 -7.76
N VAL A 39 -6.60 -1.61 -7.61
CA VAL A 39 -5.24 -1.22 -7.99
C VAL A 39 -4.60 -2.34 -8.79
N VAL A 40 -3.56 -2.00 -9.56
CA VAL A 40 -2.73 -2.98 -10.24
C VAL A 40 -1.41 -3.08 -9.50
N VAL A 41 -1.08 -4.28 -9.04
CA VAL A 41 0.25 -4.59 -8.51
C VAL A 41 1.12 -5.08 -9.66
N HIS A 42 2.21 -4.38 -9.90
CA HIS A 42 3.14 -4.70 -10.98
C HIS A 42 4.24 -5.62 -10.45
N GLY A 43 4.33 -6.83 -11.00
CA GLY A 43 5.49 -7.72 -10.86
C GLY A 43 6.24 -7.84 -12.18
N ASN A 44 7.42 -8.45 -12.14
CA ASN A 44 8.30 -8.60 -13.31
C ASN A 44 7.66 -9.42 -14.44
N TYR A 45 6.88 -10.46 -14.10
CA TYR A 45 6.28 -11.39 -15.07
C TYR A 45 4.77 -11.26 -15.16
N ASN A 46 4.13 -10.81 -14.08
CA ASN A 46 2.68 -10.78 -13.95
C ASN A 46 2.22 -9.44 -13.38
N GLN A 47 1.03 -9.01 -13.79
CA GLN A 47 0.30 -7.95 -13.11
C GLN A 47 -0.86 -8.57 -12.33
N PHE A 48 -1.11 -8.06 -11.14
CA PHE A 48 -2.20 -8.52 -10.30
C PHE A 48 -3.24 -7.42 -10.17
N PHE A 49 -4.47 -7.72 -10.59
CA PHE A 49 -5.60 -6.86 -10.34
C PHE A 49 -6.10 -7.14 -8.92
N SER A 50 -5.95 -6.17 -8.04
CA SER A 50 -6.11 -6.33 -6.60
C SER A 50 -7.14 -5.37 -6.05
N LEU A 51 -7.98 -5.88 -5.15
CA LEU A 51 -8.96 -5.08 -4.40
C LEU A 51 -8.29 -4.49 -3.17
N ILE A 52 -8.47 -3.20 -2.91
CA ILE A 52 -8.13 -2.61 -1.62
C ILE A 52 -9.18 -3.07 -0.60
N THR A 53 -8.76 -3.86 0.37
CA THR A 53 -9.64 -4.39 1.41
C THR A 53 -9.65 -3.54 2.67
N ASP A 54 -8.54 -2.88 2.98
CA ASP A 54 -8.41 -2.08 4.19
C ASP A 54 -7.33 -1.00 4.04
N VAL A 55 -7.43 0.06 4.86
CA VAL A 55 -6.45 1.16 4.95
C VAL A 55 -6.14 1.36 6.44
N ARG A 56 -4.88 1.15 6.82
CA ARG A 56 -4.38 1.22 8.19
C ARG A 56 -3.36 2.33 8.33
N LEU A 57 -3.25 2.89 9.53
CA LEU A 57 -2.14 3.79 9.90
C LEU A 57 -1.18 2.99 10.79
N ASP A 58 0.09 2.97 10.41
CA ASP A 58 1.15 2.26 11.12
C ASP A 58 2.31 3.23 11.42
N ALA A 59 3.29 2.79 12.21
CA ALA A 59 4.44 3.58 12.60
C ALA A 59 5.76 2.83 12.48
N SER A 60 6.86 3.57 12.37
CA SER A 60 8.21 2.97 12.36
C SER A 60 8.63 2.43 13.72
N SER A 61 8.01 2.93 14.79
CA SER A 61 8.10 2.37 16.14
C SER A 61 6.69 2.29 16.75
N PRO A 62 6.25 1.13 17.26
CA PRO A 62 4.94 0.97 17.87
C PRO A 62 4.67 1.97 19.02
N ASN A 63 5.72 2.38 19.73
CA ASN A 63 5.62 3.36 20.82
C ASN A 63 5.08 4.73 20.35
N ILE A 64 5.27 5.09 19.08
CA ILE A 64 4.74 6.34 18.52
C ILE A 64 3.20 6.30 18.48
N LEU A 65 2.61 5.15 18.13
CA LEU A 65 1.15 5.01 18.08
C LEU A 65 0.55 4.96 19.50
N VAL A 66 1.28 4.37 20.45
CA VAL A 66 0.85 4.26 21.84
C VAL A 66 1.01 5.58 22.59
N ASN A 67 2.09 6.32 22.32
CA ASN A 67 2.42 7.59 22.96
C ASN A 67 2.71 8.64 21.88
N PRO A 68 1.67 9.23 21.25
CA PRO A 68 1.88 10.25 20.25
C PRO A 68 2.54 11.48 20.87
N PRO A 69 3.51 12.12 20.19
CA PRO A 69 4.16 13.33 20.69
C PRO A 69 3.14 14.45 20.88
N SER A 70 3.26 15.18 22.00
CA SER A 70 2.35 16.25 22.36
C SER A 70 2.41 17.39 21.34
N LEU A 71 1.40 18.27 21.32
CA LEU A 71 1.38 19.44 20.44
C LEU A 71 2.54 20.41 20.71
N GLU A 72 3.13 20.35 21.90
CA GLU A 72 4.19 21.25 22.39
C GLU A 72 5.59 20.75 22.01
N GLU A 73 5.73 19.49 21.62
CA GLU A 73 7.01 18.86 21.26
C GLU A 73 7.34 19.07 19.76
N GLU A 74 7.44 20.33 19.35
CA GLU A 74 7.59 20.73 17.93
C GLU A 74 8.82 20.14 17.24
N LEU A 75 9.94 20.00 17.96
CA LEU A 75 11.16 19.34 17.47
C LEU A 75 10.99 17.83 17.30
N LEU A 76 10.32 17.17 18.24
CA LEU A 76 10.08 15.73 18.16
C LEU A 76 9.10 15.44 17.02
N ARG A 77 8.07 16.27 16.86
CA ARG A 77 7.19 16.25 15.70
C ARG A 77 7.95 16.45 14.40
N SER A 78 8.80 17.46 14.25
CA SER A 78 9.48 17.72 12.97
C SER A 78 10.40 16.56 12.54
N VAL A 79 11.05 15.87 13.49
CA VAL A 79 11.83 14.65 13.23
C VAL A 79 10.92 13.47 12.83
N LEU A 80 9.76 13.37 13.46
CA LEU A 80 8.82 12.25 13.30
C LEU A 80 7.89 12.42 12.07
N THR A 81 7.50 13.63 11.68
CA THR A 81 6.55 13.90 10.58
C THR A 81 7.02 13.33 9.22
N GLY A 82 8.32 13.04 9.05
CA GLY A 82 8.86 12.38 7.85
C GLY A 82 9.09 10.86 7.96
N THR A 83 9.04 10.26 9.16
CA THR A 83 9.54 8.88 9.39
C THR A 83 8.70 8.05 10.35
N SER A 84 7.71 8.64 11.01
CA SER A 84 7.12 8.10 12.25
C SER A 84 5.81 7.38 12.03
N ALA A 85 4.92 7.90 11.19
CA ALA A 85 3.65 7.28 10.84
C ALA A 85 3.49 7.19 9.32
N TYR A 86 2.97 6.07 8.83
CA TYR A 86 2.73 5.82 7.42
C TYR A 86 1.43 5.04 7.24
N ALA A 87 0.79 5.20 6.08
CA ALA A 87 -0.38 4.40 5.75
C ALA A 87 0.04 3.06 5.14
N THR A 88 -0.62 2.01 5.59
CA THR A 88 -0.47 0.64 5.12
C THR A 88 -1.79 0.19 4.51
N ILE A 89 -1.75 -0.31 3.29
CA ILE A 89 -2.92 -0.70 2.51
C ILE A 89 -2.94 -2.22 2.39
N GLU A 90 -4.05 -2.84 2.77
CA GLU A 90 -4.27 -4.27 2.57
C GLU A 90 -4.93 -4.50 1.21
N LEU A 91 -4.35 -5.40 0.43
CA LEU A 91 -4.75 -5.70 -0.94
C LEU A 91 -5.08 -7.19 -1.08
N ARG A 92 -6.16 -7.51 -1.79
CA ARG A 92 -6.51 -8.87 -2.16
C ARG A 92 -6.35 -9.09 -3.65
N PRO A 93 -5.32 -9.82 -4.12
CA PRO A 93 -5.19 -10.20 -5.52
C PRO A 93 -6.38 -11.04 -5.98
N MET A 94 -6.94 -10.70 -7.14
CA MET A 94 -8.13 -11.38 -7.68
C MET A 94 -7.86 -12.01 -9.05
N LEU A 95 -7.18 -11.25 -9.92
CA LEU A 95 -6.80 -11.70 -11.25
C LEU A 95 -5.30 -11.48 -11.45
N MET A 96 -4.71 -12.38 -12.23
CA MET A 96 -3.34 -12.30 -12.69
C MET A 96 -3.35 -12.17 -14.22
N LEU A 97 -2.55 -11.25 -14.74
CA LEU A 97 -2.29 -11.07 -16.16
C LEU A 97 -0.82 -11.40 -16.44
N GLY A 98 -0.56 -12.44 -17.24
CA GLY A 98 0.79 -12.73 -17.72
C GLY A 98 1.24 -11.70 -18.74
N HIS A 99 2.48 -11.20 -18.63
CA HIS A 99 3.00 -10.24 -19.62
C HIS A 99 3.24 -10.89 -20.99
N GLU A 100 3.66 -12.16 -21.02
CA GLU A 100 4.01 -12.86 -22.26
C GLU A 100 2.78 -13.36 -23.03
N ASP A 101 1.89 -14.08 -22.34
CA ASP A 101 0.70 -14.69 -22.94
C ASP A 101 -0.50 -13.73 -22.99
N ARG A 102 -0.46 -12.63 -22.23
CA ARG A 102 -1.55 -11.67 -22.05
C ARG A 102 -2.86 -12.34 -21.63
N GLU A 103 -2.77 -13.46 -20.93
CA GLU A 103 -3.92 -14.20 -20.43
C GLU A 103 -4.32 -13.74 -19.04
N LEU A 104 -5.63 -13.46 -18.86
CA LEU A 104 -6.22 -13.21 -17.56
C LEU A 104 -6.60 -14.54 -16.91
N ARG A 105 -6.07 -14.79 -15.71
CA ARG A 105 -6.31 -16.00 -14.94
C ARG A 105 -6.66 -15.64 -13.49
N PRO A 106 -7.50 -16.41 -12.81
CA PRO A 106 -7.62 -16.30 -11.36
C PRO A 106 -6.25 -16.49 -10.70
N VAL A 107 -6.00 -15.74 -9.63
CA VAL A 107 -4.83 -16.01 -8.77
C VAL A 107 -5.03 -17.40 -8.16
N LYS A 108 -4.10 -18.32 -8.43
CA LYS A 108 -4.15 -19.66 -7.84
C LYS A 108 -3.54 -19.61 -6.44
N THR A 109 -4.33 -20.03 -5.45
CA THR A 109 -3.93 -20.30 -4.07
C THR A 109 -3.42 -21.72 -3.92
#